data_AF-A0A645GZI4-F1
#
_entry.id   AF-A0A645GZI4-F1
#
_cell.length_a   1.000
_cell.length_b   1.000
_cell.length_c   1.000
_cell.angle_alpha   90.00
_cell.angle_beta   90.00
_cell.angle_gamma   90.00
#
_symmetry.space_group_name_H-M   'P 1'
#
loop_
_entity.id
_entity.type
_entity.pdbx_description
1 polymer ?
#
loop_
_entity_poly.entity_id
_entity_poly.type
_entity_poly.pdbx_seq_one_letter_code
_entity_poly.pdbx_strand_id
1 'polypeptide(L)'
;MKWLIDEIGGALSQLKRWQTWLGIGLIGTFAGLAYLVATFAFKTDAILVFMRRTGASCQEMTNGSIIAMFVGMIFFAFSAILTLGEVQRYLQYKQRSAHHQTRQSLIWGIAWGAVAVSIAIGALVFFSQYCR
;
A
#
# COMPACT_ATOMS: atom_id res chain seq x y z
N MET A 1 11.26 19.91 27.99
CA MET A 1 12.22 19.26 27.08
C MET A 1 12.56 17.81 27.46
N LYS A 2 12.75 17.47 28.75
CA LYS A 2 12.93 16.06 29.19
C LYS A 2 11.80 15.12 28.75
N TRP A 3 10.56 15.59 28.78
CA TRP A 3 9.39 14.82 28.31
C TRP A 3 9.45 14.45 26.82
N LEU A 4 9.87 15.37 25.95
CA LEU A 4 10.06 15.11 24.52
C LEU A 4 11.21 14.12 24.26
N ILE A 5 12.28 14.19 25.05
CA ILE A 5 13.43 13.28 24.93
C ILE A 5 13.07 11.88 25.43
N ASP A 6 12.25 11.74 26.46
CA ASP A 6 11.74 10.44 26.93
C ASP A 6 10.73 9.83 25.96
N GLU A 7 9.85 10.63 25.33
CA GLU A 7 8.96 10.15 24.27
C GLU A 7 9.75 9.71 23.02
N ILE A 8 10.74 10.49 22.60
CA ILE A 8 11.62 10.17 21.48
C ILE A 8 12.48 8.94 21.82
N GLY A 9 12.98 8.82 23.06
CA GLY A 9 13.71 7.67 23.56
C GLY A 9 12.85 6.40 23.63
N GLY A 10 11.58 6.54 24.03
CA GLY A 10 10.57 5.49 23.99
C GLY A 10 10.26 5.04 22.56
N ALA A 11 10.08 5.98 21.63
CA ALA A 11 9.90 5.70 20.21
C ALA A 11 11.15 5.06 19.57
N LEU A 12 12.35 5.48 19.96
CA LEU A 12 13.63 4.86 19.54
C LEU A 12 13.79 3.44 20.08
N SER A 13 13.34 3.18 21.31
CA SER A 13 13.34 1.84 21.90
C SER A 13 12.36 0.91 21.17
N GLN A 14 11.24 1.46 20.68
CA GLN A 14 10.34 0.75 19.77
C GLN A 14 10.99 0.57 18.39
N LEU A 15 11.70 1.56 17.83
CA LEU A 15 12.40 1.45 16.55
C LEU A 15 13.46 0.32 16.53
N LYS A 16 14.07 0.05 17.68
CA LYS A 16 15.03 -1.06 17.87
C LYS A 16 14.36 -2.44 17.87
N ARG A 17 13.04 -2.51 18.00
CA ARG A 17 12.27 -3.75 17.94
C ARG A 17 12.05 -4.14 16.48
N TRP A 18 12.40 -5.37 16.13
CA TRP A 18 12.15 -5.96 14.80
C TRP A 18 10.69 -5.80 14.32
N GLN A 19 9.76 -5.71 15.27
CA GLN A 19 8.33 -5.49 15.04
C GLN A 19 8.04 -4.17 14.27
N THR A 20 8.85 -3.14 14.50
CA THR A 20 8.69 -1.79 13.94
C THR A 20 9.27 -1.70 12.54
N TRP A 21 10.34 -2.45 12.27
CA TRP A 21 10.88 -2.66 10.92
C TRP A 21 9.88 -3.38 10.01
N LEU A 22 9.12 -4.34 10.55
CA LEU A 22 8.02 -4.99 9.80
C LEU A 22 6.95 -3.99 9.39
N GLY A 23 6.54 -3.10 10.29
CA GLY A 23 5.58 -2.02 9.99
C GLY A 23 6.10 -1.06 8.93
N ILE A 24 7.35 -0.58 9.09
CA ILE A 24 7.99 0.34 8.14
C ILE A 24 8.15 -0.32 6.76
N GLY A 25 8.58 -1.59 6.71
CA GLY A 25 8.72 -2.34 5.48
C GLY A 25 7.39 -2.51 4.75
N LEU A 26 6.31 -2.81 5.49
CA LEU A 26 4.97 -2.96 4.91
C LEU A 26 4.43 -1.63 4.37
N ILE A 27 4.56 -0.54 5.14
CA ILE A 27 4.18 0.81 4.69
C ILE A 27 4.99 1.20 3.47
N GLY A 28 6.31 1.01 3.50
CA GLY A 28 7.20 1.30 2.38
C GLY A 28 6.84 0.51 1.13
N THR A 29 6.46 -0.76 1.27
CA THR A 29 6.03 -1.60 0.15
C THR A 29 4.72 -1.09 -0.46
N PHE A 30 3.70 -0.81 0.35
CA PHE A 30 2.43 -0.28 -0.15
C PHE A 30 2.56 1.13 -0.72
N ALA A 31 3.34 2.00 -0.08
CA ALA A 31 3.63 3.34 -0.59
C ALA A 31 4.41 3.27 -1.92
N GLY A 32 5.36 2.35 -2.05
CA GLY A 32 6.09 2.11 -3.28
C GLY A 32 5.17 1.61 -4.41
N LEU A 33 4.30 0.65 -4.13
CA LEU A 33 3.29 0.19 -5.09
C LEU A 33 2.33 1.31 -5.50
N ALA A 34 1.84 2.09 -4.54
CA ALA A 34 0.98 3.25 -4.81
C ALA A 34 1.70 4.29 -5.68
N TYR A 35 2.98 4.57 -5.40
CA TYR A 35 3.80 5.49 -6.18
C TYR A 35 3.97 5.02 -7.63
N LEU A 36 4.25 3.73 -7.84
CA LEU A 36 4.37 3.16 -9.19
C LEU A 36 3.04 3.29 -9.95
N VAL A 37 1.94 2.85 -9.34
CA VAL A 37 0.60 2.94 -9.95
C VAL A 37 0.24 4.39 -10.25
N ALA A 38 0.48 5.33 -9.33
CA ALA A 38 0.23 6.75 -9.55
C ALA A 38 1.09 7.34 -10.67
N THR A 39 2.36 6.96 -10.75
CA THR A 39 3.27 7.42 -11.82
C THR A 39 2.78 6.97 -13.20
N PHE A 40 2.27 5.74 -13.31
CA PHE A 40 1.65 5.27 -14.55
C PHE A 40 0.31 5.95 -14.83
N ALA A 41 -0.52 6.15 -13.81
CA ALA A 41 -1.79 6.86 -13.94
C ALA A 41 -1.61 8.31 -14.43
N PHE A 42 -0.59 9.02 -13.93
CA PHE A 42 -0.27 10.38 -14.38
C PHE A 42 0.22 10.43 -15.84
N LYS A 43 0.81 9.35 -16.36
CA LYS A 43 1.17 9.27 -17.79
C LYS A 43 -0.05 9.12 -18.70
N THR A 44 -1.09 8.45 -18.20
CA THR A 44 -2.35 8.22 -18.95
C THR A 44 -3.37 9.35 -18.81
N ASP A 45 -3.19 10.27 -17.85
CA ASP A 45 -4.14 11.35 -17.62
C ASP A 45 -4.10 12.38 -18.76
N ALA A 46 -5.25 12.58 -19.39
CA ALA A 46 -5.46 13.47 -20.52
C ALA A 46 -4.99 14.91 -20.23
N ILE A 47 -5.03 15.37 -18.98
CA ILE A 47 -4.62 16.72 -18.58
C ILE A 47 -3.10 16.94 -18.76
N LEU A 48 -2.27 15.94 -18.47
CA LEU A 48 -0.81 16.01 -18.61
C LEU A 48 -0.36 15.81 -20.06
N VAL A 49 -1.10 14.99 -20.83
CA VAL A 49 -0.95 14.87 -22.28
C VAL A 49 -1.29 16.19 -22.97
N PHE A 50 -2.38 16.87 -22.55
CA PHE A 50 -2.76 18.19 -23.05
C PHE A 50 -1.70 19.27 -22.76
N MET A 51 -1.01 19.15 -21.61
CA MET A 51 0.12 20.01 -21.23
C MET A 51 1.46 19.64 -21.91
N ARG A 52 1.49 18.70 -22.87
CA ARG A 52 2.70 18.26 -23.62
C ARG A 52 3.87 17.79 -22.75
N ARG A 53 3.65 17.47 -21.46
CA ARG A 53 4.73 17.05 -20.55
C ARG A 53 5.05 15.55 -20.60
N THR A 54 4.16 14.73 -21.15
CA THR A 54 4.32 13.27 -21.23
C THR A 54 4.25 12.81 -22.69
N GLY A 55 5.41 12.55 -23.29
CA GLY A 55 5.55 12.04 -24.66
C GLY A 55 5.40 10.52 -24.76
N ALA A 56 4.37 9.94 -24.15
CA ALA A 56 4.09 8.51 -24.25
C ALA A 56 2.82 8.27 -25.09
N SER A 57 2.93 7.38 -26.08
CA SER A 57 1.86 6.98 -27.00
C SER A 57 0.84 6.04 -26.32
N CYS A 58 0.21 6.46 -25.23
CA CYS A 58 -0.83 5.66 -24.57
C CYS A 58 -2.19 5.84 -25.28
N GLN A 59 -2.97 4.77 -25.41
CA GLN A 59 -4.34 4.86 -25.94
C GLN A 59 -5.27 5.64 -25.01
N GLU A 60 -6.27 6.33 -25.58
CA GLU A 60 -7.31 7.00 -24.80
C GLU A 60 -8.08 6.01 -23.92
N MET A 61 -8.15 6.29 -22.62
CA MET A 61 -8.90 5.49 -21.66
C MET A 61 -10.41 5.69 -21.86
N THR A 62 -11.15 4.60 -21.91
CA THR A 62 -12.63 4.65 -21.90
C THR A 62 -13.14 4.96 -20.50
N ASN A 63 -14.31 5.60 -20.39
CA ASN A 63 -14.95 5.90 -19.10
C ASN A 63 -15.06 4.66 -18.19
N GLY A 64 -15.30 3.47 -18.76
CA GLY A 64 -15.35 2.22 -18.01
C GLY A 64 -14.01 1.82 -17.38
N SER A 65 -12.91 1.98 -18.13
CA SER A 65 -11.57 1.69 -17.61
C SER A 65 -11.13 2.65 -16.51
N ILE A 66 -11.51 3.94 -16.61
CA ILE A 66 -11.25 4.96 -15.58
C ILE A 66 -11.97 4.58 -14.29
N ILE A 67 -13.26 4.21 -14.37
CA ILE A 67 -14.04 3.80 -13.21
C ILE A 67 -13.44 2.54 -12.57
N ALA A 68 -13.07 1.54 -13.37
CA ALA A 68 -12.45 0.31 -12.87
C ALA A 68 -11.13 0.59 -12.12
N MET A 69 -10.29 1.50 -12.64
CA MET A 69 -9.04 1.90 -11.98
C MET A 69 -9.28 2.68 -10.70
N PHE A 70 -10.24 3.61 -10.71
CA PHE A 70 -10.59 4.38 -9.51
C PHE A 70 -11.09 3.48 -8.39
N VAL A 71 -12.00 2.56 -8.72
CA VAL A 71 -12.51 1.55 -7.80
C VAL A 71 -11.38 0.65 -7.30
N GLY A 72 -10.49 0.21 -8.20
CA GLY A 72 -9.30 -0.57 -7.84
C GLY A 72 -8.39 0.15 -6.83
N MET A 73 -8.13 1.44 -7.01
CA MET A 73 -7.32 2.24 -6.07
C MET A 73 -7.97 2.35 -4.69
N ILE A 74 -9.30 2.47 -4.62
CA ILE A 74 -10.03 2.48 -3.34
C ILE A 74 -9.88 1.12 -2.63
N PHE A 75 -10.10 0.00 -3.35
CA PHE A 75 -9.92 -1.34 -2.77
C PHE A 75 -8.48 -1.62 -2.38
N PHE A 76 -7.50 -1.12 -3.14
CA PHE A 76 -6.09 -1.17 -2.77
C PHE A 76 -5.83 -0.44 -1.45
N ALA A 77 -6.32 0.79 -1.30
CA ALA A 77 -6.14 1.57 -0.07
C ALA A 77 -6.78 0.87 1.14
N PHE A 78 -8.01 0.37 1.01
CA PHE A 78 -8.67 -0.36 2.09
C PHE A 78 -7.93 -1.64 2.46
N SER A 79 -7.53 -2.45 1.48
CA SER A 79 -6.78 -3.69 1.75
C SER A 79 -5.41 -3.41 2.38
N ALA A 80 -4.71 -2.35 1.97
CA ALA A 80 -3.46 -1.94 2.60
C ALA A 80 -3.66 -1.52 4.08
N ILE A 81 -4.69 -0.71 4.37
CA ILE A 81 -5.03 -0.29 5.74
C ILE A 81 -5.43 -1.49 6.60
N LEU A 82 -6.26 -2.40 6.09
CA LEU A 82 -6.66 -3.62 6.80
C LEU A 82 -5.45 -4.52 7.09
N THR A 83 -4.54 -4.66 6.13
CA THR A 83 -3.29 -5.41 6.32
C THR A 83 -2.45 -4.81 7.44
N LEU A 84 -2.29 -3.49 7.45
CA LEU A 84 -1.57 -2.78 8.52
C LEU A 84 -2.22 -3.00 9.89
N GLY A 85 -3.56 -2.89 9.96
CA GLY A 85 -4.32 -3.13 11.19
C GLY A 85 -4.16 -4.56 11.71
N GLU A 86 -4.24 -5.57 10.83
CA GLU A 86 -4.08 -6.98 11.24
C GLU A 86 -2.64 -7.31 11.63
N VAL A 87 -1.63 -6.69 11.01
CA VAL A 87 -0.23 -6.84 11.46
C VAL A 87 -0.02 -6.20 12.84
N GLN A 88 -0.63 -5.04 13.12
CA GLN A 88 -0.61 -4.45 14.46
C GLN A 88 -1.28 -5.36 15.50
N ARG A 89 -2.46 -5.93 15.18
CA ARG A 89 -3.16 -6.89 16.05
C ARG A 89 -2.33 -8.14 16.30
N TYR A 90 -1.70 -8.69 15.26
CA TYR A 90 -0.80 -9.83 15.37
C TYR A 90 0.33 -9.57 16.39
N LEU A 91 0.96 -8.40 16.33
CA LEU A 91 2.03 -8.02 17.25
C LEU A 91 1.53 -7.89 18.69
N GLN A 92 0.34 -7.32 18.89
CA GLN A 92 -0.30 -7.21 20.21
C GLN A 92 -0.66 -8.59 20.79
N TYR A 93 -1.27 -9.48 20.01
CA TYR A 93 -1.62 -10.83 20.46
C TYR A 93 -0.38 -11.68 20.75
N LYS A 94 0.69 -11.50 19.96
CA LYS A 94 1.98 -12.16 20.19
C LYS A 94 2.62 -11.73 21.52
N GLN A 95 2.51 -10.45 21.89
CA GLN A 95 2.98 -9.96 23.20
C GLN A 95 2.14 -10.51 24.37
N ARG A 96 0.83 -10.72 24.16
CA ARG A 96 -0.08 -11.27 25.18
C ARG A 96 -0.12 -12.81 25.20
N SER A 97 0.72 -13.49 24.43
CA SER A 97 0.78 -14.97 24.33
C SER A 97 -0.51 -15.68 23.89
N ALA A 98 -1.46 -14.95 23.30
CA ALA A 98 -2.77 -15.47 22.87
C ALA A 98 -2.68 -16.21 21.51
N HIS A 99 -2.16 -17.44 21.53
CA HIS A 99 -1.74 -18.19 20.33
C HIS A 99 -2.83 -18.38 19.26
N HIS A 100 -4.09 -18.57 19.64
CA HIS A 100 -5.17 -18.81 18.68
C HIS A 100 -5.52 -17.55 17.88
N GLN A 101 -5.66 -16.41 18.55
CA GLN A 101 -5.97 -15.12 17.93
C GLN A 101 -4.78 -14.58 17.10
N THR A 102 -3.55 -14.88 17.52
CA THR A 102 -2.34 -14.55 16.76
C THR A 102 -2.36 -15.18 15.36
N ARG A 103 -2.76 -16.46 15.25
CA ARG A 103 -2.76 -17.17 13.97
C ARG A 103 -3.84 -16.64 13.02
N GLN A 104 -5.01 -16.30 13.57
CA GLN A 104 -6.11 -15.72 12.79
C GLN A 104 -5.73 -14.35 12.21
N SER A 105 -5.19 -13.43 13.02
CA SER A 105 -4.75 -12.11 12.52
C SER A 105 -3.63 -12.22 11.48
N LEU A 106 -2.74 -13.21 11.59
CA LEU A 106 -1.71 -13.43 10.58
C LEU A 106 -2.30 -13.89 9.24
N ILE A 107 -3.28 -14.80 9.26
CA ILE A 107 -3.97 -15.27 8.05
C ILE A 107 -4.72 -14.11 7.38
N TRP A 108 -5.47 -13.31 8.14
CA TRP A 108 -6.18 -12.15 7.61
C TRP A 108 -5.24 -11.07 7.08
N GLY A 109 -4.13 -10.79 7.77
CA GLY A 109 -3.10 -9.88 7.28
C GLY A 109 -2.51 -10.35 5.95
N ILE A 110 -2.16 -11.64 5.82
CA ILE A 110 -1.65 -12.19 4.55
C ILE A 110 -2.72 -12.13 3.45
N ALA A 111 -3.97 -12.45 3.77
CA ALA A 111 -5.07 -12.43 2.80
C ALA A 111 -5.29 -11.01 2.24
N TRP A 112 -5.41 -10.00 3.11
CA TRP A 112 -5.57 -8.61 2.68
C TRP A 112 -4.33 -8.09 1.96
N GLY A 113 -3.13 -8.49 2.40
CA GLY A 113 -1.89 -8.12 1.73
C GLY A 113 -1.80 -8.70 0.33
N ALA A 114 -2.19 -9.97 0.15
CA ALA A 114 -2.24 -10.63 -1.15
C ALA A 114 -3.26 -9.97 -2.09
N VAL A 115 -4.43 -9.56 -1.57
CA VAL A 115 -5.43 -8.80 -2.34
C VAL A 115 -4.85 -7.46 -2.78
N ALA A 116 -4.24 -6.69 -1.88
CA ALA A 116 -3.62 -5.41 -2.21
C ALA A 116 -2.54 -5.56 -3.30
N VAL A 117 -1.66 -6.54 -3.16
CA VAL A 117 -0.61 -6.82 -4.15
C VAL A 117 -1.21 -7.23 -5.50
N SER A 118 -2.26 -8.08 -5.50
CA SER A 118 -2.92 -8.52 -6.73
C SER A 118 -3.57 -7.35 -7.48
N ILE A 119 -4.20 -6.42 -6.76
CA ILE A 119 -4.77 -5.20 -7.35
C ILE A 119 -3.67 -4.33 -7.96
N ALA A 120 -2.57 -4.11 -7.23
CA ALA A 120 -1.46 -3.30 -7.72
C ALA A 120 -0.80 -3.91 -8.97
N ILE A 121 -0.55 -5.22 -8.98
CA ILE A 121 0.00 -5.93 -10.14
C ILE A 121 -0.99 -5.85 -11.31
N GLY A 122 -2.28 -6.08 -11.08
CA GLY A 122 -3.31 -5.97 -12.12
C GLY A 122 -3.34 -4.58 -12.76
N ALA A 123 -3.26 -3.53 -11.95
CA ALA A 123 -3.17 -2.15 -12.44
C ALA A 123 -1.89 -1.91 -13.25
N LEU A 124 -0.72 -2.36 -12.78
CA LEU A 124 0.54 -2.20 -13.50
C LEU A 124 0.55 -2.93 -14.84
N VAL A 125 0.04 -4.17 -14.89
CA VAL A 125 -0.10 -4.94 -16.13
C VAL A 125 -1.01 -4.20 -17.10
N PHE A 126 -2.17 -3.71 -16.63
CA PHE A 126 -3.08 -2.93 -17.46
C PHE A 126 -2.39 -1.68 -18.03
N PHE A 127 -1.72 -0.89 -17.21
CA PHE A 127 -0.98 0.30 -17.67
C PHE A 127 0.12 -0.04 -18.66
N SER A 128 0.86 -1.15 -18.45
CA SER A 128 1.89 -1.60 -19.39
C SER A 128 1.34 -2.03 -20.75
N GLN A 129 0.11 -2.57 -20.79
CA GLN A 129 -0.56 -2.92 -22.05
C GLN A 129 -1.11 -1.67 -22.76
N TYR A 130 -1.60 -0.69 -21.99
CA TYR A 130 -2.18 0.55 -22.53
C TYR A 130 -1.16 1.58 -23.03
N CYS A 131 0.05 1.58 -22.47
CA CYS A 131 1.12 2.54 -22.78
C CYS A 131 2.29 1.93 -23.56
N ARG A 132 2.05 0.86 -24.32
CA ARG A 132 3.07 0.18 -25.12
C ARG A 132 3.51 0.99 -26.33
#